data_AF-A0A0P4VM83-F1
#
_entry.id   AF-A0A0P4VM83-F1
#
_cell.length_a   1.000
_cell.length_b   1.000
_cell.length_c   1.000
_cell.angle_alpha   90.00
_cell.angle_beta   90.00
_cell.angle_gamma   90.00
#
_symmetry.space_group_name_H-M   'P 1'
#
loop_
_entity.id
_entity.type
_entity.pdbx_description
1 polymer ?
#
loop_
_entity_poly.entity_id
_entity_poly.type
_entity_poly.pdbx_seq_one_letter_code
_entity_poly.pdbx_strand_id
1 'polypeptide(L)'
;ELKNYTSDPSGTGIPANTRLLTEISVSFGSNVHSAGHVVVSLSTNNLTVIRSATVFAEGIFEGETFVVHPRIDQVTHHLDIPLVPPKDTPLDIHIRAFVGSSATKSQFHVFEVTRQLPRFSMYNLANPVSKVIPDSFVTFRLNEKPLRLESWQSQNFLVNSNSEERGGEGPSSAEWRISLTSLRDGSMLQLKYESGTMTIATPHMSIAADIIQSLAQFFNLTTIQSFAEFPNIYLNLRDQLNKVEELQQNAAKMSANVADTANIVRGLIVQAEDSRLLQYMKDLRECYSHLQQV
;
A
#
# COMPACT_ATOMS: atom_id res chain seq x y z
N GLU A 1 35.78 19.13 -34.31
CA GLU A 1 35.74 18.18 -35.44
C GLU A 1 35.11 16.87 -34.96
N LEU A 2 33.87 16.61 -35.36
CA LEU A 2 33.13 15.37 -35.08
C LEU A 2 32.46 14.94 -36.40
N LYS A 3 33.28 14.62 -37.39
CA LYS A 3 32.87 13.91 -38.60
C LYS A 3 33.17 12.44 -38.35
N ASN A 4 32.17 11.69 -37.91
CA ASN A 4 32.07 10.23 -38.06
C ASN A 4 30.66 9.73 -37.67
N TYR A 5 29.62 10.43 -38.14
CA TYR A 5 28.35 9.77 -38.43
C TYR A 5 28.40 9.36 -39.89
N THR A 6 29.02 8.20 -40.16
CA THR A 6 28.74 7.48 -41.40
C THR A 6 27.28 7.09 -41.35
N SER A 7 26.47 7.78 -42.14
CA SER A 7 25.10 7.41 -42.46
C SER A 7 25.11 6.03 -43.09
N ASP A 8 24.83 5.02 -42.28
CA ASP A 8 24.45 3.70 -42.75
C ASP A 8 23.13 3.86 -43.53
N PRO A 9 23.05 3.48 -44.82
CA PRO A 9 21.88 3.72 -45.67
C PRO A 9 20.76 2.70 -45.42
N SER A 10 20.89 1.83 -44.42
CA SER A 10 19.80 1.00 -43.94
C SER A 10 18.90 1.85 -43.03
N GLY A 11 17.70 2.20 -43.49
CA GLY A 11 16.72 3.06 -42.77
C GLY A 11 16.32 2.54 -41.38
N THR A 12 17.21 2.69 -40.41
CA THR A 12 17.17 2.13 -39.06
C THR A 12 16.94 3.17 -37.96
N GLY A 13 16.93 4.45 -38.31
CA GLY A 13 16.60 5.54 -37.40
C GLY A 13 15.10 5.66 -37.08
N ILE A 14 14.80 6.25 -35.92
CA ILE A 14 13.49 6.86 -35.64
C ILE A 14 13.57 8.36 -35.97
N PRO A 15 12.45 9.05 -36.26
CA PRO A 15 12.47 10.49 -36.48
C PRO A 15 13.06 11.24 -35.28
N ALA A 16 13.93 12.23 -35.51
CA ALA A 16 14.60 12.97 -34.44
C ALA A 16 13.64 13.77 -33.53
N ASN A 17 12.42 14.04 -34.00
CA ASN A 17 11.36 14.71 -33.23
C ASN A 17 10.44 13.75 -32.45
N THR A 18 10.80 12.46 -32.37
CA THR A 18 10.08 11.48 -31.56
C THR A 18 10.12 11.89 -30.09
N ARG A 19 8.95 11.95 -29.45
CA ARG A 19 8.79 12.23 -28.02
C ARG A 19 7.96 11.14 -27.38
N LEU A 20 8.41 10.68 -26.22
CA LEU A 20 7.64 9.83 -25.33
C LEU A 20 6.74 10.71 -24.46
N LEU A 21 5.44 10.52 -24.59
CA LEU A 21 4.41 11.10 -23.74
C LEU A 21 4.11 10.11 -22.62
N THR A 22 3.91 10.62 -21.41
CA THR A 22 3.63 9.79 -20.24
C THR A 22 2.49 10.43 -19.47
N GLU A 23 1.44 9.65 -19.25
CA GLU A 23 0.26 10.01 -18.48
C GLU A 23 0.07 9.01 -17.35
N ILE A 24 -0.36 9.49 -16.18
CA ILE A 24 -0.63 8.65 -15.02
C ILE A 24 -2.10 8.83 -14.66
N SER A 25 -2.83 7.72 -14.62
CA SER A 25 -4.24 7.68 -14.27
C SER A 25 -4.55 6.49 -13.37
N VAL A 26 -5.81 6.35 -12.98
CA VAL A 26 -6.29 5.27 -12.10
C VAL A 26 -7.38 4.49 -12.80
N SER A 27 -7.39 3.16 -12.59
CA SER A 27 -8.37 2.25 -13.15
C SER A 27 -8.97 1.36 -12.06
N PHE A 28 -10.30 1.17 -12.07
CA PHE A 28 -11.00 0.22 -11.19
C PHE A 28 -10.79 -1.25 -11.59
N GLY A 29 -10.11 -1.48 -12.71
CA GLY A 29 -9.89 -2.79 -13.29
C GLY A 29 -10.23 -2.79 -14.78
N SER A 30 -9.57 -3.66 -15.51
CA SER A 30 -9.79 -3.94 -16.92
C SER A 30 -9.95 -5.44 -17.14
N ASN A 31 -10.33 -5.85 -18.35
CA ASN A 31 -10.36 -7.28 -18.72
C ASN A 31 -8.98 -7.95 -18.59
N VAL A 32 -7.89 -7.18 -18.60
CA VAL A 32 -6.51 -7.66 -18.48
C VAL A 32 -6.05 -7.68 -17.03
N HIS A 33 -6.45 -6.69 -16.23
CA HIS A 33 -6.16 -6.60 -14.80
C HIS A 33 -7.44 -6.35 -14.01
N SER A 34 -7.99 -7.42 -13.41
CA SER A 34 -9.28 -7.37 -12.71
C SER A 34 -9.27 -6.53 -11.43
N ALA A 35 -8.11 -6.31 -10.82
CA ALA A 35 -7.95 -5.49 -9.62
C ALA A 35 -7.70 -4.02 -9.98
N GLY A 36 -8.09 -3.10 -9.08
CA GLY A 36 -7.81 -1.68 -9.24
C GLY A 36 -6.30 -1.39 -9.20
N HIS A 37 -5.85 -0.49 -10.07
CA HIS A 37 -4.43 -0.18 -10.24
C HIS A 37 -4.21 1.25 -10.78
N VAL A 38 -3.01 1.77 -10.56
CA VAL A 38 -2.50 2.96 -11.25
C VAL A 38 -2.05 2.54 -12.64
N VAL A 39 -2.43 3.29 -13.67
CA VAL A 39 -2.02 3.07 -15.05
C VAL A 39 -1.00 4.13 -15.44
N VAL A 40 0.19 3.70 -15.81
CA VAL A 40 1.17 4.55 -16.48
C VAL A 40 1.06 4.30 -17.98
N SER A 41 0.46 5.25 -18.67
CA SER A 41 0.24 5.25 -20.10
C SER A 41 1.45 5.89 -20.79
N LEU A 42 2.11 5.11 -21.65
CA LEU A 42 3.22 5.57 -22.50
C LEU A 42 2.75 5.63 -23.94
N SER A 43 2.93 6.77 -24.59
CA SER A 43 2.62 6.91 -26.02
C SER A 43 3.68 7.71 -26.76
N THR A 44 3.84 7.47 -28.06
CA THR A 44 4.73 8.26 -28.91
C THR A 44 3.94 9.28 -29.73
N ASN A 45 4.52 10.46 -29.97
CA ASN A 45 3.88 11.54 -30.72
C ASN A 45 3.81 11.34 -32.25
N ASN A 46 4.42 10.27 -32.78
CA ASN A 46 4.60 10.07 -34.23
C ASN A 46 4.43 8.62 -34.66
N LEU A 47 3.62 7.84 -33.92
CA LEU A 47 3.27 6.44 -34.21
C LEU A 47 4.46 5.46 -34.24
N THR A 48 5.64 5.88 -33.76
CA THR A 48 6.75 4.95 -33.51
C THR A 48 6.36 3.97 -32.42
N VAL A 49 6.76 2.70 -32.57
CA VAL A 49 6.30 1.63 -31.70
C VAL A 49 7.11 1.57 -30.41
N ILE A 50 6.45 1.19 -29.32
CA ILE A 50 7.07 0.92 -28.02
C ILE A 50 7.22 -0.60 -27.91
N ARG A 51 8.44 -1.10 -28.07
CA ARG A 51 8.74 -2.54 -28.05
C ARG A 51 8.57 -3.13 -26.65
N SER A 52 8.98 -2.36 -25.65
CA SER A 52 8.92 -2.71 -24.24
C SER A 52 9.20 -1.50 -23.37
N ALA A 53 8.85 -1.60 -22.09
CA ALA A 53 9.22 -0.62 -21.09
C ALA A 53 9.66 -1.32 -19.80
N THR A 54 10.68 -0.76 -19.16
CA THR A 54 11.12 -1.17 -17.82
C THR A 54 10.83 -0.03 -16.87
N VAL A 55 10.12 -0.32 -15.78
CA VAL A 55 9.88 0.61 -14.68
C VAL A 55 10.75 0.19 -13.51
N PHE A 56 11.49 1.15 -12.96
CA PHE A 56 12.30 1.01 -11.75
C PHE A 56 11.61 1.81 -10.66
N ALA A 57 11.32 1.15 -9.54
CA ALA A 57 10.71 1.79 -8.39
C ALA A 57 11.01 0.97 -7.13
N GLU A 58 11.39 1.63 -6.04
CA GLU A 58 11.62 0.97 -4.77
C GLU A 58 10.28 0.67 -4.07
N GLY A 59 10.11 -0.57 -3.60
CA GLY A 59 8.98 -0.94 -2.76
C GLY A 59 7.63 -1.09 -3.47
N ILE A 60 7.56 -1.02 -4.80
CA ILE A 60 6.33 -1.36 -5.57
C ILE A 60 6.32 -2.85 -5.97
N PHE A 61 7.48 -3.40 -6.33
CA PHE A 61 7.61 -4.74 -6.92
C PHE A 61 8.31 -5.71 -5.96
N GLU A 62 8.18 -7.01 -6.23
CA GLU A 62 9.05 -8.03 -5.63
C GLU A 62 10.44 -7.98 -6.30
N GLY A 63 11.21 -6.95 -5.94
CA GLY A 63 12.48 -6.58 -6.57
C GLY A 63 12.55 -5.08 -6.87
N GLU A 64 13.44 -4.68 -7.77
CA GLU A 64 13.68 -3.27 -8.10
C GLU A 64 12.98 -2.83 -9.41
N THR A 65 12.57 -3.79 -10.24
CA THR A 65 12.13 -3.50 -11.61
C THR A 65 10.92 -4.32 -12.03
N PHE A 66 10.13 -3.73 -12.93
CA PHE A 66 9.02 -4.37 -13.62
C PHE A 66 9.14 -4.13 -15.11
N VAL A 67 9.09 -5.20 -15.90
CA VAL A 67 9.26 -5.14 -17.36
C VAL A 67 7.96 -5.52 -18.04
N VAL A 68 7.46 -4.63 -18.89
CA VAL A 68 6.35 -4.93 -19.79
C VAL A 68 6.91 -5.13 -21.19
N HIS A 69 6.68 -6.32 -21.74
CA HIS A 69 7.15 -6.73 -23.07
C HIS A 69 5.99 -7.37 -23.84
N PRO A 70 5.23 -6.60 -24.63
CA PRO A 70 4.14 -7.13 -25.44
C PRO A 70 4.64 -8.14 -26.49
N ARG A 71 3.74 -9.04 -26.91
CA ARG A 71 4.01 -9.88 -28.07
C ARG A 71 4.12 -9.02 -29.33
N ILE A 72 4.89 -9.48 -30.33
CA ILE A 72 5.22 -8.69 -31.52
C ILE A 72 3.97 -8.20 -32.27
N ASP A 73 2.93 -9.03 -32.31
CA ASP A 73 1.61 -8.75 -32.90
C ASP A 73 0.77 -7.73 -32.11
N GLN A 74 1.11 -7.48 -30.85
CA GLN A 74 0.43 -6.56 -29.95
C GLN A 74 1.23 -5.26 -29.70
N VAL A 75 2.43 -5.14 -30.28
CA VAL A 75 3.26 -3.95 -30.15
C VAL A 75 2.62 -2.80 -30.93
N THR A 76 2.35 -1.70 -30.23
CA THR A 76 1.81 -0.47 -30.82
C THR A 76 2.64 0.74 -30.41
N HIS A 77 2.18 1.94 -30.76
CA HIS A 77 2.75 3.21 -30.31
C HIS A 77 2.32 3.59 -28.89
N HIS A 78 1.49 2.76 -28.26
CA HIS A 78 0.92 2.94 -26.93
C HIS A 78 1.21 1.71 -26.06
N LEU A 79 1.53 1.94 -24.79
CA LEU A 79 1.80 0.89 -23.82
C LEU A 79 1.31 1.31 -22.44
N ASP A 80 0.36 0.56 -21.88
CA ASP A 80 -0.11 0.75 -20.52
C ASP A 80 0.65 -0.17 -19.56
N ILE A 81 1.11 0.42 -18.46
CA ILE A 81 1.84 -0.28 -17.40
C ILE A 81 1.02 -0.19 -16.12
N PRO A 82 0.48 -1.31 -15.62
CA PRO A 82 -0.26 -1.34 -14.37
C PRO A 82 0.71 -1.34 -13.19
N LEU A 83 0.50 -0.45 -12.22
CA LEU A 83 1.25 -0.33 -10.98
C LEU A 83 0.30 -0.45 -9.79
N VAL A 84 0.72 -1.20 -8.77
CA VAL A 84 -0.02 -1.37 -7.52
C VAL A 84 0.92 -1.06 -6.35
N PRO A 85 1.20 0.24 -6.06
CA PRO A 85 2.00 0.61 -4.90
C PRO A 85 1.42 -0.02 -3.63
N PRO A 86 2.18 -0.67 -2.72
CA PRO A 86 1.63 -1.37 -1.56
C PRO A 86 1.34 -0.47 -0.34
N LYS A 87 1.86 0.76 -0.33
CA LYS A 87 1.66 1.74 0.75
C LYS A 87 1.36 3.12 0.20
N ASP A 88 0.81 3.97 1.06
CA ASP A 88 0.47 5.35 0.73
C ASP A 88 1.64 6.28 1.05
N THR A 89 2.66 6.19 0.20
CA THR A 89 3.90 6.98 0.24
C THR A 89 4.16 7.56 -1.14
N PRO A 90 4.70 8.80 -1.25
CA PRO A 90 5.15 9.31 -2.54
C PRO A 90 6.30 8.44 -3.05
N LEU A 91 6.29 8.13 -4.35
CA LEU A 91 7.24 7.19 -4.96
C LEU A 91 7.74 7.75 -6.28
N ASP A 92 9.06 7.75 -6.46
CA ASP A 92 9.66 8.10 -7.75
C ASP A 92 9.75 6.85 -8.62
N ILE A 93 9.25 6.94 -9.84
CA ILE A 93 9.29 5.89 -10.85
C ILE A 93 10.18 6.32 -12.01
N HIS A 94 11.19 5.51 -12.32
CA HIS A 94 12.05 5.72 -13.48
C HIS A 94 11.65 4.74 -14.58
N ILE A 95 11.43 5.25 -15.78
CA ILE A 95 10.89 4.46 -16.88
C ILE A 95 11.89 4.50 -18.02
N ARG A 96 12.27 3.32 -18.52
CA ARG A 96 13.05 3.13 -19.73
C ARG A 96 12.17 2.49 -20.79
N ALA A 97 11.76 3.28 -21.79
CA ALA A 97 10.94 2.81 -22.90
C ALA A 97 11.81 2.56 -24.13
N PHE A 98 11.67 1.39 -24.76
CA PHE A 98 12.39 0.98 -25.95
C PHE A 98 11.54 1.30 -27.18
N VAL A 99 11.91 2.33 -27.92
CA VAL A 99 11.13 2.89 -29.03
C VAL A 99 11.83 2.61 -30.37
N GLY A 100 11.05 2.22 -31.38
CA GLY A 100 11.56 1.88 -32.70
C GLY A 100 10.57 2.19 -33.83
N SER A 101 11.05 2.11 -35.07
CA SER A 101 10.20 2.25 -36.25
C SER A 101 9.36 1.00 -36.55
N SER A 102 9.77 -0.18 -36.07
CA SER A 102 9.03 -1.44 -36.21
C SER A 102 9.38 -2.39 -35.07
N ALA A 103 8.43 -3.27 -34.70
CA ALA A 103 8.56 -4.23 -33.61
C ALA A 103 9.59 -5.34 -33.89
N THR A 104 9.92 -5.59 -35.16
CA THR A 104 10.81 -6.69 -35.60
C THR A 104 12.28 -6.29 -35.71
N LYS A 105 12.62 -5.01 -35.49
CA LYS A 105 14.01 -4.56 -35.54
C LYS A 105 14.80 -5.07 -34.33
N SER A 106 16.12 -5.15 -34.50
CA SER A 106 17.07 -5.57 -33.45
C SER A 106 17.61 -4.41 -32.61
N GLN A 107 17.44 -3.16 -33.06
CA GLN A 107 17.93 -1.96 -32.39
C GLN A 107 16.78 -0.99 -32.12
N PHE A 108 16.73 -0.49 -30.89
CA PHE A 108 15.72 0.45 -30.39
C PHE A 108 16.40 1.61 -29.67
N HIS A 109 15.77 2.78 -29.70
CA HIS A 109 16.21 3.92 -28.90
C HIS A 109 15.60 3.81 -27.50
N VAL A 110 16.39 4.07 -26.47
CA VAL A 110 15.91 4.07 -25.08
C VAL A 110 15.56 5.49 -24.68
N PHE A 111 14.28 5.72 -24.40
CA PHE A 111 13.80 6.96 -23.79
C PHE A 111 13.73 6.76 -22.27
N GLU A 112 14.38 7.64 -21.54
CA GLU A 112 14.35 7.65 -20.08
C GLU A 112 13.44 8.79 -19.60
N VAL A 113 12.49 8.48 -18.73
CA VAL A 113 11.62 9.48 -18.09
C VAL A 113 11.45 9.15 -16.61
N THR A 114 11.47 10.18 -15.76
CA THR A 114 11.18 10.04 -14.34
C THR A 114 9.83 10.70 -14.05
N ARG A 115 8.96 10.01 -13.32
CA ARG A 115 7.70 10.53 -12.81
C ARG A 115 7.60 10.28 -11.32
N GLN A 116 6.81 11.09 -10.63
CA GLN A 116 6.53 10.91 -9.22
C GLN A 116 5.06 10.53 -9.05
N LEU A 117 4.80 9.43 -8.35
CA LEU A 117 3.48 9.05 -7.89
C LEU A 117 3.20 9.78 -6.57
N PRO A 118 2.02 10.43 -6.44
CA PRO A 118 1.64 11.09 -5.21
C PRO A 118 1.31 10.07 -4.13
N ARG A 119 1.30 10.53 -2.87
CA ARG A 119 1.15 9.70 -1.67
C ARG A 119 -0.08 8.79 -1.71
N PHE A 120 -1.23 9.32 -2.13
CA PHE A 120 -2.50 8.60 -2.18
C PHE A 120 -2.89 8.29 -3.64
N SER A 121 -1.99 7.64 -4.37
CA SER A 121 -2.18 7.29 -5.79
C SER A 121 -3.19 6.16 -6.02
N MET A 122 -3.47 5.33 -5.01
CA MET A 122 -4.38 4.17 -5.11
C MET A 122 -5.85 4.48 -4.78
N TYR A 123 -6.28 5.74 -4.97
CA TYR A 123 -7.64 6.18 -4.69
C TYR A 123 -8.24 6.85 -5.93
N ASN A 124 -9.50 6.56 -6.20
CA ASN A 124 -10.25 7.19 -7.29
C ASN A 124 -11.59 7.73 -6.78
N LEU A 125 -12.20 8.67 -7.52
CA LEU A 125 -13.52 9.21 -7.18
C LEU A 125 -14.56 8.09 -7.07
N ALA A 126 -15.30 8.11 -5.97
CA ALA A 126 -16.40 7.18 -5.76
C ALA A 126 -17.56 7.55 -6.70
N ASN A 127 -18.10 6.57 -7.42
CA ASN A 127 -19.25 6.73 -8.31
C ASN A 127 -20.37 5.77 -7.86
N PRO A 128 -21.55 6.20 -7.39
CA PRO A 128 -22.03 7.55 -7.04
C PRO A 128 -21.67 7.97 -5.60
N VAL A 129 -21.80 9.28 -5.30
CA VAL A 129 -21.58 9.89 -3.97
C VAL A 129 -22.52 9.27 -2.93
N SER A 130 -22.09 8.21 -2.25
CA SER A 130 -22.86 7.66 -1.14
C SER A 130 -22.89 8.69 -0.01
N LYS A 131 -24.10 9.14 0.34
CA LYS A 131 -24.31 10.06 1.47
C LYS A 131 -24.05 9.41 2.83
N VAL A 132 -23.90 8.08 2.86
CA VAL A 132 -23.66 7.31 4.07
C VAL A 132 -22.24 7.58 4.54
N ILE A 133 -22.13 8.18 5.72
CA ILE A 133 -20.87 8.37 6.43
C ILE A 133 -20.55 7.03 7.09
N PRO A 134 -19.35 6.44 6.86
CA PRO A 134 -18.91 5.27 7.59
C PRO A 134 -18.99 5.46 9.11
N ASP A 135 -19.28 4.38 9.86
CA ASP A 135 -19.34 4.40 11.34
C ASP A 135 -18.00 4.80 11.98
N SER A 136 -16.90 4.69 11.23
CA SER A 136 -15.55 5.04 11.66
C SER A 136 -15.11 6.36 11.06
N PHE A 137 -14.77 7.31 11.93
CA PHE A 137 -14.37 8.65 11.52
C PHE A 137 -13.39 9.31 12.49
N VAL A 138 -12.72 10.35 11.99
CA VAL A 138 -11.88 11.26 12.77
C VAL A 138 -12.28 12.68 12.45
N THR A 139 -12.50 13.49 13.48
CA THR A 139 -12.75 14.93 13.35
C THR A 139 -11.70 15.75 14.05
N PHE A 140 -11.37 16.91 13.49
CA PHE A 140 -10.49 17.88 14.11
C PHE A 140 -10.79 19.29 13.59
N ARG A 141 -10.38 20.30 14.36
CA ARG A 141 -10.51 21.69 13.93
C ARG A 141 -9.40 22.07 12.95
N LEU A 142 -9.80 22.69 11.85
CA LEU A 142 -8.91 23.17 10.82
C LEU A 142 -9.39 24.56 10.38
N ASN A 143 -8.59 25.60 10.62
CA ASN A 143 -8.95 26.97 10.27
C ASN A 143 -8.29 27.37 8.96
N GLU A 144 -8.72 26.78 7.84
CA GLU A 144 -8.09 27.01 6.53
C GLU A 144 -9.11 27.31 5.43
N LYS A 145 -8.63 27.87 4.32
CA LYS A 145 -9.47 28.18 3.15
C LYS A 145 -9.72 26.91 2.33
N PRO A 146 -10.96 26.64 1.88
CA PRO A 146 -11.26 25.48 1.02
C PRO A 146 -10.37 25.34 -0.22
N LEU A 147 -9.98 26.46 -0.85
CA LEU A 147 -9.08 26.44 -2.01
C LEU A 147 -7.70 25.80 -1.73
N ARG A 148 -7.20 25.92 -0.49
CA ARG A 148 -5.94 25.27 -0.10
C ARG A 148 -6.12 23.77 0.10
N LEU A 149 -7.30 23.31 0.51
CA LEU A 149 -7.63 21.88 0.55
C LEU A 149 -7.66 21.27 -0.85
N GLU A 150 -8.18 22.01 -1.84
CA GLU A 150 -8.13 21.58 -3.25
C GLU A 150 -6.68 21.48 -3.76
N SER A 151 -5.84 22.44 -3.37
CA SER A 151 -4.41 22.41 -3.69
C SER A 151 -3.72 21.19 -3.05
N TRP A 152 -3.95 20.92 -1.76
CA TRP A 152 -3.46 19.73 -1.08
C TRP A 152 -3.94 18.43 -1.76
N GLN A 153 -5.23 18.36 -2.10
CA GLN A 153 -5.83 17.22 -2.77
C GLN A 153 -5.13 16.96 -4.11
N SER A 154 -4.97 17.98 -4.95
CA SER A 154 -4.33 17.85 -6.27
C SER A 154 -2.87 17.41 -6.22
N GLN A 155 -2.16 17.69 -5.12
CA GLN A 155 -0.77 17.26 -4.92
C GLN A 155 -0.65 15.84 -4.40
N ASN A 156 -1.65 15.36 -3.67
CA ASN A 156 -1.57 14.09 -2.94
C ASN A 156 -2.41 12.97 -3.58
N PHE A 157 -3.35 13.29 -4.47
CA PHE A 157 -4.21 12.34 -5.17
C PHE A 157 -4.10 12.50 -6.70
N LEU A 158 -4.33 11.42 -7.44
CA LEU A 158 -4.39 11.43 -8.91
C LEU A 158 -5.77 11.87 -9.45
N VAL A 159 -6.54 12.59 -8.64
CA VAL A 159 -7.94 12.89 -8.91
C VAL A 159 -8.11 14.36 -9.29
N ASN A 160 -8.60 14.60 -10.50
CA ASN A 160 -9.03 15.93 -10.95
C ASN A 160 -10.50 16.12 -10.55
N SER A 161 -10.75 16.75 -9.40
CA SER A 161 -12.12 17.11 -9.02
C SER A 161 -12.58 18.31 -9.84
N ASN A 162 -13.26 18.07 -10.96
CA ASN A 162 -14.04 19.11 -11.60
C ASN A 162 -15.24 19.45 -10.69
N SER A 163 -15.47 20.74 -10.46
CA SER A 163 -16.50 21.27 -9.55
C SER A 163 -17.91 20.74 -9.81
N GLU A 164 -18.17 20.24 -11.02
CA GLU A 164 -19.46 19.72 -11.49
C GLU A 164 -19.80 18.31 -10.96
N GLU A 165 -18.80 17.50 -10.60
CA GLU A 165 -19.01 16.15 -10.06
C GLU A 165 -19.30 16.14 -8.54
N ARG A 166 -19.29 17.32 -7.90
CA ARG A 166 -19.48 17.48 -6.45
C ARG A 166 -20.93 17.33 -5.96
N GLY A 167 -21.90 17.12 -6.86
CA GLY A 167 -23.28 16.73 -6.49
C GLY A 167 -23.99 17.65 -5.49
N GLY A 168 -23.56 18.91 -5.38
CA GLY A 168 -24.12 19.90 -4.46
C GLY A 168 -24.50 21.17 -5.21
N GLU A 169 -25.74 21.61 -5.02
CA GLU A 169 -26.24 22.91 -5.47
C GLU A 169 -25.39 24.03 -4.89
N GLY A 170 -24.56 24.66 -5.73
CA GLY A 170 -23.85 25.91 -5.45
C GLY A 170 -22.70 25.81 -4.44
N PRO A 171 -21.55 26.45 -4.68
CA PRO A 171 -20.54 26.59 -3.64
C PRO A 171 -21.03 27.65 -2.65
N SER A 172 -21.61 27.23 -1.53
CA SER A 172 -21.33 27.97 -0.31
C SER A 172 -19.81 27.92 -0.16
N SER A 173 -19.14 29.07 -0.27
CA SER A 173 -17.68 29.22 -0.26
C SER A 173 -16.97 28.65 0.98
N ALA A 174 -17.72 28.05 1.91
CA ALA A 174 -17.28 27.52 3.20
C ALA A 174 -17.20 25.98 3.27
N GLU A 175 -17.67 25.25 2.27
CA GLU A 175 -17.76 23.78 2.32
C GLU A 175 -16.88 23.10 1.24
N TRP A 176 -16.19 22.02 1.62
CA TRP A 176 -15.43 21.18 0.71
C TRP A 176 -15.67 19.70 1.04
N ARG A 177 -15.92 18.87 0.02
CA ARG A 177 -16.17 17.44 0.20
C ARG A 177 -15.60 16.65 -0.97
N ILE A 178 -14.99 15.51 -0.66
CA ILE A 178 -14.58 14.52 -1.65
C ILE A 178 -14.87 13.11 -1.13
N SER A 179 -15.36 12.25 -2.02
CA SER A 179 -15.61 10.84 -1.74
C SER A 179 -14.77 9.99 -2.68
N LEU A 180 -13.96 9.13 -2.10
CA LEU A 180 -12.97 8.30 -2.77
C LEU A 180 -13.22 6.83 -2.44
N THR A 181 -12.76 5.97 -3.33
CA THR A 181 -12.73 4.52 -3.15
C THR A 181 -11.30 4.05 -3.33
N SER A 182 -10.83 3.26 -2.36
CA SER A 182 -9.54 2.58 -2.43
C SER A 182 -9.58 1.51 -3.51
N LEU A 183 -8.57 1.53 -4.38
CA LEU A 183 -8.40 0.55 -5.45
C LEU A 183 -7.83 -0.79 -4.95
N ARG A 184 -7.34 -0.84 -3.71
CA ARG A 184 -6.70 -2.02 -3.10
C ARG A 184 -7.74 -3.02 -2.58
N ASP A 185 -8.75 -2.51 -1.89
CA ASP A 185 -9.72 -3.29 -1.12
C ASP A 185 -11.17 -2.82 -1.32
N GLY A 186 -11.40 -1.76 -2.10
CA GLY A 186 -12.72 -1.19 -2.31
C GLY A 186 -13.27 -0.38 -1.14
N SER A 187 -12.46 -0.10 -0.10
CA SER A 187 -12.91 0.66 1.06
C SER A 187 -13.22 2.12 0.70
N MET A 188 -14.21 2.70 1.36
CA MET A 188 -14.61 4.09 1.15
C MET A 188 -13.79 5.05 2.01
N LEU A 189 -13.39 6.17 1.42
CA LEU A 189 -12.74 7.29 2.10
C LEU A 189 -13.52 8.57 1.79
N GLN A 190 -14.10 9.20 2.80
CA GLN A 190 -14.77 10.48 2.65
C GLN A 190 -14.06 11.56 3.45
N LEU A 191 -13.78 12.68 2.81
CA LEU A 191 -13.23 13.87 3.45
C LEU A 191 -14.27 14.98 3.33
N LYS A 192 -14.65 15.58 4.46
CA LYS A 192 -15.61 16.68 4.53
C LYS A 192 -15.05 17.79 5.40
N TYR A 193 -15.05 18.99 4.87
CA TYR A 193 -14.69 20.21 5.57
C TYR A 193 -15.91 21.14 5.61
N GLU A 194 -16.35 21.47 6.81
CA GLU A 194 -17.51 22.34 7.05
C GLU A 194 -17.26 23.16 8.31
N SER A 195 -17.52 24.47 8.24
CA SER A 195 -17.49 25.38 9.41
C SER A 195 -16.21 25.28 10.26
N GLY A 196 -15.03 25.15 9.63
CA GLY A 196 -13.74 25.04 10.33
C GLY A 196 -13.46 23.68 10.98
N THR A 197 -14.28 22.67 10.68
CA THR A 197 -14.09 21.29 11.15
C THR A 197 -13.86 20.37 9.96
N MET A 198 -12.77 19.61 10.02
CA MET A 198 -12.46 18.57 9.06
C MET A 198 -12.88 17.22 9.62
N THR A 199 -13.59 16.44 8.80
CA THR A 199 -14.06 15.08 9.10
C THR A 199 -13.50 14.13 8.05
N ILE A 200 -12.83 13.08 8.52
CA ILE A 200 -12.24 12.01 7.71
C ILE A 200 -12.96 10.73 8.10
N ALA A 201 -13.78 10.21 7.21
CA ALA A 201 -14.50 8.96 7.45
C ALA A 201 -13.87 7.84 6.61
N THR A 202 -13.39 6.80 7.29
CA THR A 202 -12.73 5.64 6.69
C THR A 202 -12.77 4.48 7.69
N PRO A 203 -12.94 3.23 7.23
CA PRO A 203 -12.84 2.06 8.10
C PRO A 203 -11.40 1.82 8.61
N HIS A 204 -10.38 2.42 7.98
CA HIS A 204 -8.98 2.16 8.32
C HIS A 204 -8.35 3.34 9.09
N MET A 205 -7.97 3.06 10.35
CA MET A 205 -7.31 4.04 11.23
C MET A 205 -5.95 4.51 10.69
N SER A 206 -5.19 3.65 10.04
CA SER A 206 -3.89 4.01 9.44
C SER A 206 -4.03 5.07 8.35
N ILE A 207 -4.99 4.89 7.43
CA ILE A 207 -5.27 5.84 6.35
C ILE A 207 -5.71 7.19 6.93
N ALA A 208 -6.57 7.18 7.97
CA ALA A 208 -6.96 8.41 8.65
C ALA A 208 -5.75 9.14 9.23
N ALA A 209 -4.83 8.41 9.89
CA ALA A 209 -3.62 8.97 10.45
C ALA A 209 -2.69 9.55 9.36
N ASP A 210 -2.47 8.83 8.26
CA ASP A 210 -1.64 9.29 7.15
C ASP A 210 -2.18 10.57 6.52
N ILE A 211 -3.51 10.68 6.35
CA ILE A 211 -4.17 11.87 5.83
C ILE A 211 -4.00 13.04 6.80
N ILE A 212 -4.26 12.86 8.09
CA ILE A 212 -4.09 13.91 9.11
C ILE A 212 -2.65 14.41 9.13
N GLN A 213 -1.67 13.50 9.10
CA GLN A 213 -0.25 13.85 9.07
C GLN A 213 0.11 14.62 7.80
N SER A 214 -0.39 14.19 6.63
CA SER A 214 -0.15 14.89 5.36
C SER A 214 -0.76 16.30 5.35
N LEU A 215 -1.96 16.47 5.93
CA LEU A 215 -2.60 17.77 6.10
C LEU A 215 -1.80 18.64 7.08
N ALA A 216 -1.38 18.08 8.21
CA ALA A 216 -0.56 18.77 9.20
C ALA A 216 0.73 19.30 8.57
N GLN A 217 1.42 18.46 7.80
CA GLN A 217 2.64 18.82 7.09
C GLN A 217 2.39 19.90 6.04
N PHE A 218 1.33 19.78 5.24
CA PHE A 218 1.01 20.74 4.19
C PHE A 218 0.62 22.13 4.74
N PHE A 219 -0.10 22.17 5.86
CA PHE A 219 -0.51 23.41 6.52
C PHE A 219 0.47 23.91 7.58
N ASN A 220 1.60 23.21 7.79
CA ASN A 220 2.59 23.49 8.84
C ASN A 220 1.98 23.56 10.25
N LEU A 221 1.06 22.65 10.57
CA LEU A 221 0.43 22.54 11.89
C LEU A 221 1.33 21.72 12.82
N THR A 222 1.70 22.31 13.96
CA THR A 222 2.55 21.64 14.97
C THR A 222 1.77 20.73 15.90
N THR A 223 0.51 21.06 16.17
CA THR A 223 -0.36 20.32 17.09
C THR A 223 -1.77 20.24 16.52
N ILE A 224 -2.34 19.04 16.54
CA ILE A 224 -3.72 18.79 16.11
C ILE A 224 -4.39 17.95 17.20
N GLN A 225 -5.44 18.49 17.80
CA GLN A 225 -6.34 17.71 18.64
C GLN A 225 -7.41 17.08 17.74
N SER A 226 -7.45 15.75 17.72
CA SER A 226 -8.42 14.98 16.96
C SER A 226 -9.30 14.15 17.88
N PHE A 227 -10.56 13.99 17.48
CA PHE A 227 -11.52 13.07 18.06
C PHE A 227 -11.72 11.93 17.08
N ALA A 228 -11.47 10.70 17.50
CA ALA A 228 -11.50 9.52 16.63
C ALA A 228 -12.45 8.47 17.20
N GLU A 229 -13.30 7.90 16.35
CA GLU A 229 -14.22 6.83 16.69
C GLU A 229 -14.04 5.68 15.69
N PHE A 230 -13.61 4.52 16.18
CA PHE A 230 -13.41 3.31 15.38
C PHE A 230 -13.98 2.08 16.12
N PRO A 231 -15.31 1.87 16.06
CA PRO A 231 -15.99 0.85 16.86
C PRO A 231 -15.46 -0.57 16.62
N ASN A 232 -15.25 -0.94 15.36
CA ASN A 232 -14.77 -2.28 15.00
C ASN A 232 -13.35 -2.56 15.51
N ILE A 233 -12.46 -1.57 15.43
CA ILE A 233 -11.08 -1.69 15.93
C ILE A 233 -11.09 -1.79 17.46
N TYR A 234 -11.93 -1.00 18.12
CA TYR A 234 -12.09 -1.05 19.57
C TYR A 234 -12.60 -2.41 20.06
N LEU A 235 -13.60 -2.99 19.39
CA LEU A 235 -14.11 -4.32 19.71
C LEU A 235 -13.04 -5.40 19.52
N ASN A 236 -12.33 -5.38 18.38
CA ASN A 236 -11.25 -6.33 18.13
C ASN A 236 -10.14 -6.20 19.19
N LEU A 237 -9.72 -4.98 19.53
CA LEU A 237 -8.73 -4.75 20.58
C LEU A 237 -9.19 -5.33 21.93
N ARG A 238 -10.46 -5.12 22.29
CA ARG A 238 -11.03 -5.68 23.52
C ARG A 238 -10.99 -7.22 23.51
N ASP A 239 -11.33 -7.85 22.40
CA ASP A 239 -11.29 -9.30 22.28
C ASP A 239 -9.86 -9.85 22.36
N GLN A 240 -8.89 -9.17 21.74
CA GLN A 240 -7.48 -9.56 21.87
C GLN A 240 -6.96 -9.40 23.30
N LEU A 241 -7.36 -8.35 24.01
CA LEU A 241 -6.98 -8.16 25.42
C LEU A 241 -7.52 -9.29 26.32
N ASN A 242 -8.77 -9.71 26.10
CA ASN A 242 -9.34 -10.86 26.83
C ASN A 242 -8.56 -12.15 26.55
N LYS A 243 -8.16 -12.39 25.29
CA LYS A 243 -7.33 -13.56 24.92
C LYS A 243 -5.94 -13.49 25.57
N VAL A 244 -5.33 -12.31 25.65
CA VAL A 244 -4.04 -12.13 26.33
C VAL A 244 -4.15 -12.49 27.80
N GLU A 245 -5.23 -12.07 28.47
CA GLU A 245 -5.47 -12.43 29.88
C GLU A 245 -5.60 -13.95 30.06
N GLU A 246 -6.37 -14.62 29.21
CA GLU A 246 -6.50 -16.08 29.23
C GLU A 246 -5.14 -16.78 29.01
N LEU A 247 -4.37 -16.34 28.02
CA LEU A 247 -3.04 -16.87 27.75
C LEU A 247 -2.10 -16.65 28.93
N GLN A 248 -2.16 -15.50 29.60
CA GLN A 248 -1.34 -15.22 30.78
C GLN A 248 -1.71 -16.13 31.95
N GLN A 249 -3.00 -16.38 32.19
CA GLN A 249 -3.45 -17.32 33.21
C GLN A 249 -3.00 -18.76 32.90
N ASN A 250 -3.13 -19.20 31.64
CA ASN A 250 -2.70 -20.52 31.23
C ASN A 250 -1.17 -20.68 31.31
N ALA A 251 -0.41 -19.66 30.93
CA ALA A 251 1.05 -19.65 31.09
C ALA A 251 1.46 -19.75 32.57
N ALA A 252 0.78 -19.04 33.48
CA ALA A 252 1.03 -19.14 34.91
C ALA A 252 0.74 -20.54 35.45
N LYS A 253 -0.39 -21.16 35.07
CA LYS A 253 -0.74 -22.55 35.43
C LYS A 253 0.29 -23.56 34.91
N MET A 254 0.70 -23.41 33.64
CA MET A 254 1.70 -24.29 33.04
C MET A 254 3.05 -24.15 33.72
N SER A 255 3.46 -22.92 34.07
CA SER A 255 4.68 -22.66 34.83
C SER A 255 4.67 -23.32 36.22
N ALA A 256 3.53 -23.24 36.94
CA ALA A 256 3.36 -23.93 38.21
C ALA A 256 3.44 -25.46 38.06
N ASN A 257 2.73 -26.02 37.09
CA ASN A 257 2.78 -27.46 36.80
C ASN A 257 4.20 -27.92 36.45
N VAL A 258 4.94 -27.14 35.65
CA VAL A 258 6.34 -27.44 35.31
C VAL A 258 7.23 -27.39 36.55
N ALA A 259 7.03 -26.42 37.45
CA ALA A 259 7.77 -26.33 38.70
C ALA A 259 7.50 -27.53 39.62
N ASP A 260 6.23 -27.93 39.77
CA ASP A 260 5.82 -29.08 40.57
C ASP A 260 6.37 -30.38 39.98
N THR A 261 6.28 -30.54 38.66
CA THR A 261 6.83 -31.68 37.93
C THR A 261 8.35 -31.77 38.13
N ALA A 262 9.07 -30.64 38.02
CA ALA A 262 10.50 -30.60 38.27
C ALA A 262 10.87 -30.94 39.72
N ASN A 263 10.04 -30.56 40.70
CA ASN A 263 10.22 -30.93 42.10
C ASN A 263 10.00 -32.44 42.32
N ILE A 264 8.98 -33.03 41.69
CA ILE A 264 8.72 -34.48 41.72
C ILE A 264 9.91 -35.24 41.11
N VAL A 265 10.38 -34.83 39.93
CA VAL A 265 11.56 -35.42 39.27
C VAL A 265 12.78 -35.38 40.18
N ARG A 266 13.07 -34.24 40.83
CA ARG A 266 14.19 -34.15 41.79
C ARG A 266 14.01 -35.11 42.97
N GLY A 267 12.81 -35.22 43.52
CA GLY A 267 12.50 -36.16 44.61
C GLY A 267 12.71 -37.62 44.21
N LEU A 268 12.19 -38.02 43.04
CA LEU A 268 12.33 -39.37 42.51
C LEU A 268 13.79 -39.74 42.21
N ILE A 269 14.59 -38.79 41.70
CA ILE A 269 16.03 -39.01 41.47
C ILE A 269 16.75 -39.31 42.79
N VAL A 270 16.45 -38.55 43.86
CA VAL A 270 17.05 -38.78 45.19
C VAL A 270 16.65 -40.13 45.75
N GLN A 271 15.37 -40.51 45.66
CA GLN A 271 14.87 -41.81 46.12
C GLN A 271 15.45 -42.98 45.31
N ALA A 272 15.60 -42.82 44.00
CA ALA A 272 16.23 -43.81 43.14
C ALA A 272 17.71 -44.02 43.52
N GLU A 273 18.44 -42.94 43.81
CA GLU A 273 19.84 -43.02 44.22
C GLU A 273 20.00 -43.67 45.61
N ASP A 274 19.12 -43.36 46.57
CA ASP A 274 19.11 -44.03 47.88
C ASP A 274 18.84 -45.54 47.75
N SER A 275 17.82 -45.91 46.96
CA SER A 275 17.50 -47.31 46.65
C SER A 275 18.64 -48.05 45.96
N ARG A 276 19.39 -47.34 45.10
CA ARG A 276 20.60 -47.87 44.44
C ARG A 276 21.70 -48.18 45.45
N LEU A 277 21.94 -47.27 46.40
CA LEU A 277 22.95 -47.43 47.46
C LEU A 277 22.62 -48.58 48.40
N LEU A 278 21.34 -48.76 48.73
CA LEU A 278 20.83 -49.85 49.59
C LEU A 278 20.62 -51.19 48.85
N GLN A 279 20.87 -51.24 47.53
CA GLN A 279 20.68 -52.40 46.65
C GLN A 279 19.23 -52.92 46.53
N TYR A 280 18.23 -52.08 46.81
CA TYR A 280 16.82 -52.42 46.62
C TYR A 280 16.40 -52.23 45.15
N MET A 281 16.69 -53.25 44.34
CA MET A 281 16.52 -53.21 42.87
C MET A 281 15.05 -53.15 42.40
N LYS A 282 14.09 -53.56 43.23
CA LYS A 282 12.65 -53.41 42.92
C LYS A 282 12.24 -51.96 42.98
N ASP A 283 12.49 -51.31 44.12
CA ASP A 283 12.12 -49.92 44.38
C ASP A 283 12.83 -48.96 43.41
N LEU A 284 14.08 -49.27 43.03
CA LEU A 284 14.80 -48.55 41.99
C LEU A 284 14.09 -48.60 40.63
N ARG A 285 13.63 -49.78 40.19
CA ARG A 285 12.89 -49.91 38.91
C ARG A 285 11.56 -49.17 38.95
N GLU A 286 10.86 -49.20 40.09
CA GLU A 286 9.63 -48.46 40.28
C GLU A 286 9.87 -46.94 40.19
N CYS A 287 10.92 -46.42 40.81
CA CYS A 287 11.27 -44.99 40.71
C CYS A 287 11.61 -44.56 39.28
N TYR A 288 12.38 -45.37 38.54
CA TYR A 288 12.67 -45.08 37.12
C TYR A 288 11.44 -45.19 36.22
N SER A 289 10.54 -46.14 36.49
CA SER A 289 9.26 -46.24 35.79
C SER A 289 8.42 -44.99 35.98
N HIS A 290 8.36 -44.45 37.20
CA HIS A 290 7.65 -43.20 37.47
C HIS A 290 8.34 -41.99 36.81
N LEU A 291 9.68 -41.92 36.84
CA LEU A 291 10.44 -40.87 36.14
C LEU A 291 10.20 -40.86 34.62
N GLN A 292 9.95 -42.02 34.01
CA GLN A 292 9.71 -42.12 32.57
C GLN A 292 8.28 -41.72 32.17
N GLN A 293 7.34 -41.71 33.12
CA GLN A 293 5.94 -41.34 32.92
C GLN A 293 5.66 -39.84 33.15
N VAL A 294 6.63 -39.14 33.75
CA VAL A 294 6.60 -37.71 34.09
C VAL A 294 7.27 -36.91 32.98
#